data_AF-V9EIG4-F1
#
_entry.id   AF-V9EIG4-F1
#
_cell.length_a   1.000
_cell.length_b   1.000
_cell.length_c   1.000
_cell.angle_alpha   90.00
_cell.angle_beta   90.00
_cell.angle_gamma   90.00
#
_symmetry.space_group_name_H-M   'P 1'
#
loop_
_entity.id
_entity.type
_entity.pdbx_description
1 polymer ?
#
loop_
_entity_poly.entity_id
_entity_poly.type
_entity_poly.pdbx_seq_one_letter_code
_entity_poly.pdbx_strand_id
1 'polypeptide(L)'
;MTVWVTLLRVVTSIAQIGMILSPGPDIIRVHKHKTTGEMAALPLIAMIVNNHLWTLYGYLTDSIFPLMTTQLFGELAAIVFTAIYYRWSSDRPALNKLLAWALLGYAVITAYVVLGIARVTNQTDDEVGKTLGYVGIGINLWMYGSPLGTVRHVLRTQSAASLPINLSVMMFFTTVLWVAISIVDGDMLIMSLNIAGVILSIIQITLYIRFRPNPAIAQEEEFEFADKQIAVVISPKDTMLHSAKNPVYQALASPVETTRS
;
A
#
# COMPACT_ATOMS: atom_id res chain seq x y z
N MET A 1 -27.31 -15.67 -16.03
CA MET A 1 -26.91 -14.84 -14.87
C MET A 1 -28.18 -14.40 -14.14
N THR A 2 -28.36 -14.80 -12.89
CA THR A 2 -29.50 -14.36 -12.07
C THR A 2 -29.31 -12.87 -11.70
N VAL A 3 -30.39 -12.09 -11.70
CA VAL A 3 -30.35 -10.62 -11.47
C VAL A 3 -29.58 -10.23 -10.21
N TRP A 4 -29.70 -11.02 -9.14
CA TRP A 4 -29.02 -10.76 -7.87
C TRP A 4 -27.48 -10.86 -7.98
N VAL A 5 -26.93 -11.75 -8.83
CA VAL A 5 -25.49 -11.86 -9.04
C VAL A 5 -24.96 -10.61 -9.73
N THR A 6 -25.68 -10.12 -10.74
CA THR A 6 -25.30 -8.86 -11.41
C THR A 6 -25.31 -7.69 -10.43
N LEU A 7 -26.33 -7.57 -9.57
CA LEU A 7 -26.38 -6.54 -8.53
C LEU A 7 -25.19 -6.65 -7.57
N LEU A 8 -24.86 -7.85 -7.12
CA LEU A 8 -23.71 -8.09 -6.25
C LEU A 8 -22.39 -7.65 -6.92
N ARG A 9 -22.20 -7.99 -8.20
CA ARG A 9 -21.01 -7.57 -8.98
C ARG A 9 -20.92 -6.06 -9.15
N VAL A 10 -22.06 -5.39 -9.38
CA VAL A 10 -22.12 -3.92 -9.47
C VAL A 10 -21.78 -3.26 -8.14
N VAL A 11 -22.40 -3.69 -7.04
CA VAL A 11 -22.14 -3.13 -5.69
C VAL A 11 -20.68 -3.35 -5.29
N THR A 12 -20.12 -4.53 -5.57
CA THR A 12 -18.70 -4.82 -5.31
C THR A 12 -17.78 -3.94 -6.13
N SER A 13 -18.13 -3.67 -7.40
CA SER A 13 -17.36 -2.76 -8.24
C SER A 13 -17.35 -1.34 -7.70
N ILE A 14 -18.51 -0.84 -7.24
CA ILE A 14 -18.62 0.49 -6.66
C ILE A 14 -17.77 0.60 -5.38
N ALA A 15 -17.85 -0.41 -4.50
CA ALA A 15 -17.05 -0.46 -3.28
C ALA A 15 -15.55 -0.50 -3.58
N GLN A 16 -15.14 -1.36 -4.53
CA GLN A 16 -13.75 -1.48 -4.97
C GLN A 16 -13.22 -0.18 -5.59
N ILE A 17 -13.99 0.47 -6.45
CA ILE A 17 -13.63 1.78 -7.04
C ILE A 17 -13.48 2.84 -5.94
N GLY A 18 -14.37 2.86 -4.96
CA GLY A 18 -14.27 3.75 -3.80
C GLY A 18 -12.97 3.56 -3.02
N MET A 19 -12.57 2.31 -2.78
CA MET A 19 -11.29 1.97 -2.14
C MET A 19 -10.09 2.37 -2.99
N ILE A 20 -10.12 2.11 -4.29
CA ILE A 20 -9.06 2.50 -5.24
C ILE A 20 -8.84 4.01 -5.24
N LEU A 21 -9.93 4.79 -5.16
CA LEU A 21 -9.88 6.26 -5.19
C LEU A 21 -9.58 6.88 -3.83
N SER A 22 -9.42 6.08 -2.77
CA SER A 22 -9.19 6.60 -1.41
C SER A 22 -7.92 7.48 -1.27
N PRO A 23 -6.81 7.27 -2.02
CA PRO A 23 -5.65 8.17 -2.01
C PRO A 23 -5.88 9.47 -2.78
N GLY A 24 -6.97 9.59 -3.54
CA GLY A 24 -7.27 10.73 -4.41
C GLY A 24 -7.24 12.10 -3.70
N PRO A 25 -7.88 12.26 -2.52
CA PRO A 25 -7.81 13.51 -1.76
C PRO A 25 -6.38 13.93 -1.38
N ASP A 26 -5.53 12.97 -1.02
CA ASP A 26 -4.13 13.23 -0.67
C ASP A 26 -3.32 13.63 -1.90
N ILE A 27 -3.53 12.96 -3.03
CA ILE A 27 -2.89 13.33 -4.29
C ILE A 27 -3.31 14.74 -4.75
N ILE A 28 -4.59 15.10 -4.58
CA ILE A 28 -5.06 16.46 -4.84
C ILE A 28 -4.35 17.46 -3.93
N ARG A 29 -4.14 17.12 -2.64
CA ARG A 29 -3.39 17.95 -1.70
C ARG A 29 -1.95 18.13 -2.15
N VAL A 30 -1.27 17.06 -2.56
CA VAL A 30 0.09 17.10 -3.12
C VAL A 30 0.14 18.02 -4.34
N HIS A 31 -0.83 17.90 -5.26
CA HIS A 31 -0.89 18.77 -6.43
C HIS A 31 -1.16 20.23 -6.08
N LYS A 32 -1.96 20.53 -5.06
CA LYS A 32 -2.26 21.91 -4.64
C LYS A 32 -1.06 22.56 -3.94
N HIS A 33 -0.40 21.84 -3.04
CA HIS A 33 0.69 22.37 -2.21
C HIS A 33 2.07 22.22 -2.84
N LYS A 34 2.17 21.54 -3.98
CA LYS A 34 3.42 21.36 -4.75
C LYS A 34 4.53 20.64 -3.98
N THR A 35 4.14 19.84 -2.98
CA THR A 35 5.01 19.02 -2.14
C THR A 35 4.32 17.72 -1.81
N THR A 36 5.09 16.63 -1.72
CA THR A 36 4.58 15.33 -1.27
C THR A 36 4.38 15.26 0.25
N GLY A 37 4.95 16.20 1.01
CA GLY A 37 4.93 16.14 2.48
C GLY A 37 5.45 14.80 2.98
N GLU A 38 4.71 14.20 3.91
CA GLU A 38 5.02 12.91 4.55
C GLU A 38 4.30 11.71 3.88
N MET A 39 3.68 11.94 2.72
CA MET A 39 2.99 10.88 2.00
C MET A 39 4.01 9.88 1.44
N ALA A 40 3.93 8.61 1.85
CA ALA A 40 4.77 7.55 1.29
C ALA A 40 4.42 7.25 -0.18
N ALA A 41 5.43 7.07 -1.02
CA ALA A 41 5.26 6.61 -2.41
C ALA A 41 4.95 5.11 -2.53
N LEU A 42 5.40 4.31 -1.55
CA LEU A 42 5.35 2.85 -1.60
C LEU A 42 3.95 2.28 -1.83
N PRO A 43 2.88 2.75 -1.14
CA PRO A 43 1.54 2.24 -1.38
C PRO A 43 1.03 2.51 -2.80
N LEU A 44 1.30 3.69 -3.37
CA LEU A 44 0.85 4.06 -4.72
C LEU A 44 1.48 3.16 -5.78
N ILE A 45 2.79 2.92 -5.67
CA ILE A 45 3.55 2.11 -6.62
C ILE A 45 3.21 0.62 -6.46
N ALA A 46 3.07 0.14 -5.22
CA ALA A 46 2.60 -1.23 -4.96
C ALA A 46 1.21 -1.47 -5.55
N MET A 47 0.33 -0.46 -5.52
CA MET A 47 -1.01 -0.54 -6.09
C MET A 47 -1.00 -0.79 -7.60
N ILE A 48 -0.05 -0.20 -8.35
CA ILE A 48 0.12 -0.47 -9.79
C ILE A 48 0.40 -1.96 -10.04
N VAL A 49 1.42 -2.50 -9.37
CA VAL A 49 1.86 -3.91 -9.58
C VAL A 49 0.77 -4.89 -9.13
N ASN A 50 0.13 -4.62 -7.98
CA ASN A 50 -0.95 -5.46 -7.48
C ASN A 50 -2.16 -5.45 -8.42
N ASN A 51 -2.56 -4.27 -8.91
CA ASN A 51 -3.70 -4.17 -9.81
C ASN A 51 -3.42 -4.83 -11.16
N HIS A 52 -2.22 -4.65 -11.72
CA HIS A 52 -1.79 -5.34 -12.94
C HIS A 52 -1.86 -6.86 -12.82
N LEU A 53 -1.35 -7.41 -11.70
CA LEU A 53 -1.41 -8.84 -11.43
C LEU A 53 -2.86 -9.36 -11.44
N TRP A 54 -3.77 -8.69 -10.74
CA TRP A 54 -5.16 -9.12 -10.66
C TRP A 54 -5.95 -8.87 -11.95
N THR A 55 -5.57 -7.87 -12.75
CA THR A 55 -6.09 -7.69 -14.11
C THR A 55 -5.73 -8.89 -14.98
N LEU A 56 -4.46 -9.30 -15.00
CA LEU A 56 -4.01 -10.47 -15.76
C LEU A 56 -4.60 -11.78 -15.22
N TYR A 57 -4.75 -11.90 -13.89
CA TYR A 57 -5.44 -13.04 -13.29
C TYR A 57 -6.89 -13.13 -13.77
N GLY A 58 -7.65 -12.03 -13.72
CA GLY A 58 -9.04 -12.00 -14.18
C GLY A 58 -9.18 -12.27 -15.68
N TYR A 59 -8.18 -11.87 -16.49
CA TYR A 59 -8.12 -12.24 -17.90
C TYR A 59 -7.91 -13.74 -18.11
N LEU A 60 -7.00 -14.37 -17.37
CA LEU A 60 -6.66 -15.79 -17.51
C LEU A 60 -7.75 -16.73 -16.94
N THR A 61 -8.52 -16.29 -15.94
CA THR A 61 -9.58 -17.07 -15.30
C THR A 61 -10.98 -16.76 -15.84
N ASP A 62 -11.08 -15.98 -16.93
CA ASP A 62 -12.34 -15.51 -17.52
C ASP A 62 -13.24 -14.71 -16.54
N SER A 63 -12.65 -14.19 -15.46
CA SER A 63 -13.31 -13.35 -14.46
C SER A 63 -13.25 -11.87 -14.85
N ILE A 64 -13.97 -11.54 -15.93
CA ILE A 64 -13.94 -10.20 -16.54
C ILE A 64 -14.61 -9.15 -15.63
N PHE A 65 -15.89 -9.33 -15.32
CA PHE A 65 -16.64 -8.40 -14.46
C PHE A 65 -17.08 -9.12 -13.18
N PRO A 66 -16.71 -8.61 -11.98
CA PRO A 66 -16.14 -7.27 -11.74
C PRO A 66 -14.60 -7.22 -11.63
N LEU A 67 -13.93 -8.37 -11.51
CA LEU A 67 -12.51 -8.44 -11.14
C LEU A 67 -11.60 -7.71 -12.12
N MET A 68 -11.45 -8.20 -13.35
CA MET A 68 -10.54 -7.57 -14.32
C MET A 68 -10.85 -6.09 -14.53
N THR A 69 -12.13 -5.73 -14.67
CA THR A 69 -12.54 -4.33 -14.93
C THR A 69 -12.18 -3.35 -13.83
N THR A 70 -12.39 -3.73 -12.56
CA THR A 70 -12.11 -2.84 -11.41
C THR A 70 -10.62 -2.74 -11.15
N GLN A 71 -9.88 -3.83 -11.35
CA GLN A 71 -8.43 -3.85 -11.19
C GLN A 71 -7.73 -3.06 -12.31
N LEU A 72 -8.20 -3.16 -13.55
CA LEU A 72 -7.70 -2.33 -14.66
C LEU A 72 -7.95 -0.84 -14.40
N PHE A 73 -9.15 -0.47 -13.93
CA PHE A 73 -9.43 0.90 -13.50
C PHE A 73 -8.46 1.36 -12.40
N GLY A 74 -8.21 0.49 -11.41
CA GLY A 74 -7.29 0.78 -10.32
C GLY A 74 -5.85 0.93 -10.76
N GLU A 75 -5.39 0.16 -11.74
CA GLU A 75 -4.06 0.31 -12.33
C GLU A 75 -3.91 1.68 -12.98
N LEU A 76 -4.87 2.07 -13.83
CA LEU A 76 -4.89 3.38 -14.48
C LEU A 76 -4.92 4.53 -13.47
N ALA A 77 -5.76 4.43 -12.45
CA ALA A 77 -5.83 5.42 -11.36
C ALA A 77 -4.50 5.50 -10.60
N ALA A 78 -3.89 4.36 -10.27
CA ALA A 78 -2.61 4.30 -9.57
C ALA A 78 -1.46 4.91 -10.39
N ILE A 79 -1.45 4.71 -11.72
CA ILE A 79 -0.50 5.35 -12.63
C ILE A 79 -0.67 6.87 -12.59
N VAL A 80 -1.90 7.38 -12.66
CA VAL A 80 -2.18 8.83 -12.58
C VAL A 80 -1.74 9.39 -11.22
N PHE A 81 -2.08 8.72 -10.11
CA PHE A 81 -1.66 9.13 -8.78
C PHE A 81 -0.14 9.17 -8.64
N THR A 82 0.54 8.14 -9.12
CA THR A 82 2.01 8.04 -9.09
C THR A 82 2.65 9.12 -9.96
N ALA A 83 2.09 9.45 -11.13
CA ALA A 83 2.60 10.52 -11.98
C ALA A 83 2.50 11.90 -11.32
N ILE A 84 1.37 12.20 -10.67
CA ILE A 84 1.19 13.44 -9.92
C ILE A 84 2.14 13.50 -8.72
N TYR A 85 2.24 12.41 -7.96
CA TYR A 85 3.18 12.29 -6.84
C TYR A 85 4.62 12.52 -7.31
N TYR A 86 5.03 11.83 -8.38
CA TYR A 86 6.36 11.96 -8.98
C TYR A 86 6.64 13.41 -9.32
N ARG A 87 5.70 14.13 -9.96
CA ARG A 87 5.89 15.54 -10.38
C ARG A 87 6.29 16.47 -9.24
N TRP A 88 5.83 16.23 -8.01
CA TRP A 88 6.04 17.10 -6.84
C TRP A 88 6.96 16.49 -5.77
N SER A 89 7.50 15.30 -6.02
CA SER A 89 8.46 14.66 -5.12
C SER A 89 9.83 15.36 -5.20
N SER A 90 10.43 15.59 -4.03
CA SER A 90 11.79 16.10 -3.86
C SER A 90 12.84 14.99 -3.96
N ASP A 91 12.57 13.81 -3.40
CA ASP A 91 13.47 12.65 -3.43
C ASP A 91 13.27 11.76 -4.66
N ARG A 92 13.76 12.25 -5.80
CA ARG A 92 13.73 11.53 -7.07
C ARG A 92 14.57 10.24 -7.08
N PRO A 93 15.79 10.21 -6.50
CA PRO A 93 16.60 8.99 -6.54
C PRO A 93 15.94 7.79 -5.87
N ALA A 94 15.38 7.93 -4.66
CA ALA A 94 14.71 6.82 -4.00
C ALA A 94 13.43 6.41 -4.75
N LEU A 95 12.66 7.40 -5.23
CA LEU A 95 11.45 7.16 -6.00
C LEU A 95 11.73 6.42 -7.32
N ASN A 96 12.77 6.80 -8.05
CA ASN A 96 13.20 6.13 -9.28
C ASN A 96 13.65 4.69 -9.02
N LYS A 97 14.36 4.45 -7.91
CA LYS A 97 14.73 3.09 -7.50
C LYS A 97 13.48 2.25 -7.24
N LEU A 98 12.49 2.80 -6.54
CA LEU A 98 11.23 2.10 -6.27
C LEU A 98 10.44 1.83 -7.56
N LEU A 99 10.35 2.81 -8.47
CA LEU A 99 9.74 2.64 -9.79
C LEU A 99 10.47 1.59 -10.64
N ALA A 100 11.80 1.53 -10.57
CA ALA A 100 12.57 0.51 -11.28
C ALA A 100 12.26 -0.90 -10.78
N TRP A 101 12.15 -1.10 -9.46
CA TRP A 101 11.71 -2.37 -8.88
C TRP A 101 10.27 -2.73 -9.27
N ALA A 102 9.37 -1.75 -9.27
CA ALA A 102 7.99 -1.96 -9.69
C ALA A 102 7.89 -2.31 -11.18
N LEU A 103 8.65 -1.62 -12.04
CA LEU A 103 8.73 -1.91 -13.47
C LEU A 103 9.32 -3.30 -13.73
N LEU A 104 10.34 -3.71 -12.98
CA LEU A 104 10.89 -5.06 -13.05
C LEU A 104 9.82 -6.09 -12.69
N GLY A 105 9.11 -5.90 -11.57
CA GLY A 105 8.01 -6.79 -11.16
C GLY A 105 6.90 -6.85 -12.21
N TYR A 106 6.49 -5.71 -12.74
CA TYR A 106 5.51 -5.57 -13.81
C TYR A 106 5.94 -6.34 -15.08
N ALA A 107 7.19 -6.17 -15.50
CA ALA A 107 7.74 -6.82 -16.68
C ALA A 107 7.84 -8.34 -16.48
N VAL A 108 8.28 -8.80 -15.31
CA VAL A 108 8.38 -10.24 -14.98
C VAL A 108 7.00 -10.89 -14.98
N ILE A 109 6.00 -10.27 -14.35
CA ILE A 109 4.62 -10.76 -14.33
C ILE A 109 4.06 -10.84 -15.75
N THR A 110 4.21 -9.75 -16.53
CA THR A 110 3.75 -9.71 -17.92
C THR A 110 4.45 -10.77 -18.79
N ALA A 111 5.77 -10.88 -18.68
CA ALA A 111 6.55 -11.85 -19.44
C ALA A 111 6.13 -13.28 -19.13
N TYR A 112 5.91 -13.62 -17.85
CA TYR A 112 5.41 -14.93 -17.45
C TYR A 112 4.06 -15.24 -18.11
N VAL A 113 3.10 -14.30 -18.07
CA VAL A 113 1.78 -14.49 -18.67
C VAL A 113 1.87 -14.62 -20.20
N VAL A 114 2.67 -13.77 -20.86
CA VAL A 114 2.89 -13.86 -22.32
C VAL A 114 3.49 -15.21 -22.72
N LEU A 115 4.49 -15.70 -21.99
CA LEU A 115 5.09 -17.02 -22.24
C LEU A 115 4.10 -18.16 -21.99
N GLY A 116 3.25 -18.03 -20.97
CA GLY A 116 2.18 -18.97 -20.68
C GLY A 116 1.14 -19.07 -21.81
N ILE A 117 0.63 -17.93 -22.26
CA ILE A 117 -0.34 -17.85 -23.38
C ILE A 117 0.29 -18.36 -24.68
N ALA A 118 1.58 -18.07 -24.92
CA ALA A 118 2.32 -18.57 -26.07
C ALA A 118 2.62 -20.08 -26.01
N ARG A 119 2.15 -20.78 -24.97
CA ARG A 119 2.36 -22.23 -24.72
C ARG A 119 3.83 -22.63 -24.57
N VAL A 120 4.71 -21.68 -24.26
CA VAL A 120 6.14 -21.95 -24.04
C VAL A 120 6.38 -22.66 -22.71
N THR A 121 5.54 -22.40 -21.70
CA THR A 121 5.64 -23.01 -20.36
C THR A 121 4.98 -24.39 -20.26
N ASN A 122 4.35 -24.88 -21.33
CA ASN A 122 3.49 -26.08 -21.34
C ASN A 122 2.34 -26.05 -20.31
N GLN A 123 1.92 -24.85 -19.89
CA GLN A 123 0.77 -24.66 -19.00
C GLN A 123 -0.49 -24.28 -19.77
N THR A 124 -1.64 -24.71 -19.26
CA THR A 124 -2.95 -24.20 -19.63
C THR A 124 -3.17 -22.80 -19.04
N ASP A 125 -4.12 -22.03 -19.57
CA ASP A 125 -4.36 -20.65 -19.11
C ASP A 125 -4.80 -20.61 -17.63
N ASP A 126 -5.57 -21.62 -17.20
CA ASP A 126 -5.96 -21.82 -15.79
C ASP A 126 -4.75 -22.09 -14.88
N GLU A 127 -3.77 -22.89 -15.32
CA GLU A 127 -2.56 -23.16 -14.54
C GLU A 127 -1.66 -21.92 -14.42
N VAL A 128 -1.56 -21.12 -15.48
CA VAL A 128 -0.88 -19.82 -15.45
C VAL A 128 -1.60 -18.89 -14.48
N GLY A 129 -2.94 -18.83 -14.55
CA GLY A 129 -3.80 -18.06 -13.65
C GLY A 129 -3.64 -18.45 -12.19
N LYS A 130 -3.66 -19.75 -11.87
CA LYS A 130 -3.43 -20.26 -10.50
C LYS A 130 -2.05 -19.88 -9.96
N THR A 131 -1.01 -20.03 -10.77
CA THR A 131 0.35 -19.64 -10.38
C THR A 131 0.42 -18.14 -10.08
N LEU A 132 -0.20 -17.32 -10.93
CA LEU A 132 -0.27 -15.88 -10.73
C LEU A 132 -1.07 -15.52 -9.47
N GLY A 133 -2.17 -16.22 -9.21
CA GLY A 133 -2.97 -16.05 -8.00
C GLY A 133 -2.20 -16.38 -6.72
N TYR A 134 -1.34 -17.41 -6.71
CA TYR A 134 -0.45 -17.69 -5.57
C TYR A 134 0.57 -16.58 -5.34
N VAL A 135 1.15 -16.03 -6.42
CA VAL A 135 2.03 -14.85 -6.33
C VAL A 135 1.24 -13.65 -5.79
N GLY A 136 0.01 -13.46 -6.24
CA GLY A 136 -0.91 -12.43 -5.78
C GLY A 136 -1.22 -12.52 -4.29
N ILE A 137 -1.44 -13.72 -3.75
CA ILE A 137 -1.59 -13.96 -2.31
C ILE A 137 -0.33 -13.50 -1.56
N GLY A 138 0.87 -13.87 -2.03
CA GLY A 138 2.12 -13.46 -1.42
C GLY A 138 2.29 -11.93 -1.39
N ILE A 139 1.99 -11.25 -2.50
CA ILE A 139 2.05 -9.78 -2.60
C ILE A 139 1.05 -9.13 -1.64
N ASN A 140 -0.18 -9.64 -1.56
CA ASN A 140 -1.20 -9.06 -0.68
C ASN A 140 -0.87 -9.27 0.80
N LEU A 141 -0.34 -10.44 1.18
CA LEU A 141 0.14 -10.66 2.56
C LEU A 141 1.25 -9.69 2.93
N TRP A 142 2.18 -9.41 2.01
CA TRP A 142 3.20 -8.38 2.21
C TRP A 142 2.57 -6.98 2.36
N MET A 143 1.58 -6.63 1.53
CA MET A 143 0.87 -5.35 1.64
C MET A 143 0.10 -5.21 2.96
N TYR A 144 -0.44 -6.30 3.50
CA TYR A 144 -1.06 -6.34 4.83
C TYR A 144 -0.06 -6.12 5.96
N GLY A 145 1.25 -6.19 5.71
CA GLY A 145 2.27 -5.84 6.68
C GLY A 145 2.11 -4.43 7.26
N SER A 146 1.71 -3.44 6.44
CA SER A 146 1.47 -2.06 6.90
C SER A 146 0.33 -1.98 7.94
N PRO A 147 -0.91 -2.41 7.64
CA PRO A 147 -1.99 -2.39 8.63
C PRO A 147 -1.72 -3.29 9.85
N LEU A 148 -1.01 -4.42 9.70
CA LEU A 148 -0.57 -5.21 10.87
C LEU A 148 0.42 -4.43 11.74
N GLY A 149 1.32 -3.66 11.13
CA GLY A 149 2.22 -2.73 11.82
C GLY A 149 1.46 -1.69 12.63
N THR A 150 0.43 -1.07 12.04
CA THR A 150 -0.46 -0.12 12.73
C THR A 150 -1.19 -0.79 13.89
N VAL A 151 -1.74 -2.00 13.70
CA VAL A 151 -2.38 -2.79 14.77
C VAL A 151 -1.42 -3.03 15.94
N ARG A 152 -0.19 -3.46 15.66
CA ARG A 152 0.83 -3.67 16.69
C ARG A 152 1.16 -2.38 17.44
N HIS A 153 1.22 -1.26 16.72
CA HIS A 153 1.47 0.05 17.30
C HIS A 153 0.35 0.49 18.24
N VAL A 154 -0.91 0.40 17.82
CA VAL A 154 -2.09 0.71 18.66
C VAL A 154 -2.12 -0.13 19.93
N LEU A 155 -1.77 -1.42 19.84
CA LEU A 155 -1.67 -2.28 21.02
C LEU A 155 -0.57 -1.84 21.98
N ARG A 156 0.52 -1.25 21.47
CA ARG A 156 1.64 -0.74 22.29
C ARG A 156 1.34 0.63 22.89
N THR A 157 0.79 1.55 22.11
CA THR A 157 0.48 2.93 22.54
C THR A 157 -0.85 3.06 23.25
N GLN A 158 -1.70 2.02 23.19
CA GLN A 158 -3.06 2.01 23.72
C GLN A 158 -3.92 3.15 23.16
N SER A 159 -3.59 3.63 21.95
CA SER A 159 -4.30 4.71 21.27
C SER A 159 -4.58 4.36 19.82
N ALA A 160 -5.81 4.62 19.36
CA ALA A 160 -6.24 4.37 17.99
C ALA A 160 -6.06 5.57 17.05
N ALA A 161 -5.21 6.54 17.39
CA ALA A 161 -5.00 7.75 16.61
C ALA A 161 -4.50 7.47 15.17
N SER A 162 -3.61 6.51 15.02
CA SER A 162 -3.03 6.08 13.73
C SER A 162 -3.93 5.18 12.87
N LEU A 163 -5.11 4.79 13.36
CA LEU A 163 -6.04 3.94 12.62
C LEU A 163 -7.00 4.77 11.76
N PRO A 164 -6.97 4.65 10.42
CA PRO A 164 -7.94 5.29 9.55
C PRO A 164 -9.25 4.51 9.56
N ILE A 165 -10.06 4.68 10.62
CA ILE A 165 -11.29 3.88 10.85
C ILE A 165 -12.24 3.85 9.65
N ASN A 166 -12.39 4.98 8.95
CA ASN A 166 -13.24 5.05 7.76
C ASN A 166 -12.74 4.10 6.66
N LEU A 167 -11.41 4.04 6.44
CA LEU A 167 -10.81 3.12 5.49
C LEU A 167 -10.92 1.66 5.96
N SER A 168 -10.74 1.37 7.25
CA SER A 168 -10.91 0.02 7.80
C SER A 168 -12.35 -0.49 7.63
N VAL A 169 -13.35 0.37 7.83
CA VAL A 169 -14.77 0.03 7.64
C VAL A 169 -15.10 -0.17 6.15
N MET A 170 -14.63 0.71 5.28
CA MET A 170 -14.79 0.53 3.83
C MET A 170 -14.13 -0.75 3.33
N MET A 171 -12.93 -1.05 3.83
CA MET A 171 -12.21 -2.28 3.53
C MET A 171 -13.00 -3.51 3.98
N PHE A 172 -13.59 -3.51 5.19
CA PHE A 172 -14.44 -4.59 5.67
C PHE A 172 -15.60 -4.89 4.72
N PHE A 173 -16.37 -3.88 4.33
CA PHE A 173 -17.50 -4.10 3.41
C PHE A 173 -17.03 -4.57 2.04
N THR A 174 -15.94 -4.00 1.53
CA THR A 174 -15.38 -4.37 0.23
C THR A 174 -14.91 -5.83 0.23
N THR A 175 -14.18 -6.26 1.26
CA THR A 175 -13.69 -7.64 1.35
C THR A 175 -14.82 -8.64 1.59
N VAL A 176 -15.85 -8.31 2.37
CA VAL A 176 -17.06 -9.15 2.50
C VAL A 176 -17.77 -9.34 1.17
N LEU A 177 -17.91 -8.27 0.38
CA LEU A 177 -18.50 -8.31 -0.96
C LEU A 177 -17.69 -9.20 -1.90
N TRP A 178 -16.36 -9.10 -1.87
CA TRP A 178 -15.47 -9.99 -2.61
C TRP A 178 -15.55 -11.45 -2.18
N VAL A 179 -15.67 -11.73 -0.88
CA VAL A 179 -15.91 -13.10 -0.39
C VAL A 179 -17.23 -13.63 -0.97
N ALA A 180 -18.31 -12.84 -0.95
CA ALA A 180 -19.58 -13.24 -1.51
C ALA A 180 -19.48 -13.54 -3.02
N ILE A 181 -18.79 -12.70 -3.80
CA ILE A 181 -18.55 -12.95 -5.23
C ILE A 181 -17.72 -14.20 -5.45
N SER A 182 -16.65 -14.40 -4.68
CA SER A 182 -15.78 -15.56 -4.83
C SER A 182 -16.50 -16.89 -4.55
N ILE A 183 -17.48 -16.90 -3.65
CA ILE A 183 -18.35 -18.07 -3.41
C ILE A 183 -19.23 -18.34 -4.64
N VAL A 184 -19.76 -17.28 -5.27
CA VAL A 184 -20.59 -17.40 -6.48
C VAL A 184 -19.77 -17.89 -7.67
N ASP A 185 -18.56 -17.36 -7.84
CA ASP A 185 -17.69 -17.67 -8.97
C ASP A 185 -16.85 -18.94 -8.73
N GLY A 186 -16.86 -19.51 -7.51
CA GLY A 186 -16.09 -20.70 -7.15
C GLY A 186 -14.58 -20.44 -7.01
N ASP A 187 -14.16 -19.18 -6.88
CA ASP A 187 -12.75 -18.78 -6.84
C ASP A 187 -12.19 -18.82 -5.40
N MET A 188 -11.56 -19.94 -5.05
CA MET A 188 -10.97 -20.12 -3.73
C MET A 188 -9.80 -19.17 -3.44
N LEU A 189 -9.08 -18.68 -4.45
CA LEU A 189 -7.91 -17.83 -4.26
C LEU A 189 -8.36 -16.42 -3.85
N ILE A 190 -9.31 -15.85 -4.58
CA ILE A 190 -9.92 -14.55 -4.24
C ILE A 190 -10.65 -14.65 -2.90
N MET A 191 -11.35 -15.76 -2.64
CA MET A 191 -12.03 -15.99 -1.36
C MET A 191 -11.04 -15.94 -0.20
N SER A 192 -9.97 -16.73 -0.27
CA SER A 192 -8.98 -16.84 0.81
C SER A 192 -8.32 -15.49 1.10
N LEU A 193 -7.98 -14.74 0.05
CA LEU A 193 -7.39 -13.42 0.17
C LEU A 193 -8.32 -12.45 0.92
N ASN A 194 -9.58 -12.41 0.52
CA ASN A 194 -10.53 -11.46 1.09
C ASN A 194 -10.97 -11.85 2.49
N ILE A 195 -11.00 -13.15 2.85
CA ILE A 195 -11.19 -13.59 4.24
C ILE A 195 -10.09 -13.02 5.15
N ALA A 196 -8.82 -13.06 4.72
CA ALA A 196 -7.74 -12.45 5.48
C ALA A 196 -7.96 -10.93 5.66
N GLY A 197 -8.41 -10.24 4.61
CA GLY A 197 -8.81 -8.84 4.66
C GLY A 197 -9.99 -8.56 5.62
N VAL A 198 -11.00 -9.43 5.67
CA VAL A 198 -12.12 -9.35 6.62
C VAL A 198 -11.60 -9.45 8.05
N ILE A 199 -10.81 -10.46 8.35
CA ILE A 199 -10.23 -10.69 9.70
C ILE A 199 -9.43 -9.46 10.13
N LEU A 200 -8.56 -8.96 9.26
CA LEU A 200 -7.74 -7.80 9.55
C LEU A 200 -8.56 -6.52 9.76
N SER A 201 -9.67 -6.36 9.02
CA SER A 201 -10.56 -5.22 9.18
C SER A 201 -11.34 -5.29 10.50
N ILE A 202 -11.80 -6.47 10.90
CA ILE A 202 -12.44 -6.70 12.21
C ILE A 202 -11.49 -6.36 13.35
N ILE A 203 -10.22 -6.77 13.25
CA ILE A 203 -9.20 -6.44 14.26
C ILE A 203 -9.05 -4.91 14.37
N GLN A 204 -8.87 -4.21 13.26
CA GLN A 204 -8.71 -2.75 13.25
C GLN A 204 -9.93 -2.02 13.85
N ILE A 205 -11.15 -2.43 13.47
CA ILE A 205 -12.39 -1.84 13.98
C ILE A 205 -12.53 -2.10 15.49
N THR A 206 -12.24 -3.32 15.94
CA THR A 206 -12.31 -3.70 17.36
C THR A 206 -11.34 -2.89 18.21
N LEU A 207 -10.10 -2.71 17.73
CA LEU A 207 -9.09 -1.91 18.42
C LEU A 207 -9.49 -0.44 18.50
N TYR A 208 -10.07 0.12 17.43
CA TYR A 208 -10.57 1.49 17.44
C TYR A 208 -11.70 1.70 18.46
N ILE A 209 -12.61 0.74 18.61
CA ILE A 209 -13.68 0.81 19.62
C ILE A 209 -13.10 0.70 21.04
N ARG A 210 -12.05 -0.14 21.23
CA ARG A 210 -11.46 -0.42 22.53
C ARG A 210 -10.51 0.67 23.04
N PHE A 211 -9.80 1.33 22.14
CA PHE A 211 -8.79 2.35 22.43
C PHE A 211 -9.26 3.71 21.94
N ARG A 212 -9.45 4.67 22.83
CA ARG A 212 -9.82 6.03 22.42
C ARG A 212 -8.68 6.68 21.64
N PRO A 213 -8.97 7.40 20.54
CA PRO A 213 -7.97 8.24 19.88
C PRO A 213 -7.47 9.28 20.90
N ASN A 214 -6.16 9.30 21.15
CA ASN A 214 -5.52 10.28 22.02
C ASN A 214 -4.81 11.30 21.13
N PRO A 215 -5.29 12.56 21.07
CA PRO A 215 -4.74 13.57 20.17
C PRO A 215 -3.24 13.86 20.39
N ALA A 216 -2.73 13.68 21.61
CA ALA A 216 -1.32 13.89 21.93
C ALA A 216 -0.42 12.84 21.26
N ILE A 217 -0.89 11.59 21.19
CA ILE A 217 -0.18 10.49 20.51
C ILE A 217 -0.29 10.64 18.99
N ALA A 218 -1.41 11.19 18.48
CA ALA A 218 -1.59 11.47 17.06
C ALA A 218 -0.53 12.44 16.51
N GLN A 219 -0.16 13.47 17.29
CA GLN A 219 0.87 14.43 16.91
C GLN A 219 2.26 13.80 16.93
N GLU A 220 2.61 13.05 17.98
CA GLU A 220 3.88 12.31 18.04
C GLU A 220 4.01 11.28 16.90
N GLU A 221 2.90 10.66 16.50
CA GLU A 221 2.84 9.72 15.37
C GLU A 221 3.12 10.39 14.02
N GLU A 222 2.54 11.57 13.75
CA GLU A 222 2.80 12.34 12.51
C GLU A 222 4.32 12.61 12.39
N PHE A 223 4.95 13.05 13.49
CA PHE A 223 6.40 13.27 13.54
C PHE A 223 7.23 11.97 13.42
N GLU A 224 6.86 10.87 14.06
CA GLU A 224 7.65 9.61 14.05
C GLU A 224 7.57 8.86 12.70
N PHE A 225 6.41 8.92 12.02
CA PHE A 225 6.26 8.37 10.66
C PHE A 225 7.02 9.20 9.61
N ALA A 226 7.03 10.53 9.76
CA ALA A 226 7.87 11.41 8.95
C ALA A 226 9.35 11.03 9.08
N ASP A 227 9.83 10.87 10.33
CA ASP A 227 11.23 10.58 10.61
C ASP A 227 11.64 9.18 10.14
N LYS A 228 10.77 8.17 10.24
CA LYS A 228 11.04 6.82 9.69
C LYS A 228 11.04 6.80 8.17
N GLN A 229 10.16 7.55 7.50
CA GLN A 229 10.23 7.67 6.04
C GLN A 229 11.52 8.40 5.61
N ILE A 230 11.91 9.46 6.32
CA ILE A 230 13.15 10.20 6.07
C ILE A 230 14.37 9.31 6.36
N ALA A 231 14.38 8.51 7.44
CA ALA A 231 15.48 7.63 7.79
C ALA A 231 15.63 6.41 6.87
N VAL A 232 14.52 5.85 6.36
CA VAL A 232 14.56 4.79 5.32
C VAL A 232 15.11 5.34 3.99
N VAL A 233 14.90 6.63 3.73
CA VAL A 233 15.46 7.35 2.58
C VAL A 233 16.93 7.74 2.79
N ILE A 234 17.33 8.13 4.01
CA ILE A 234 18.70 8.50 4.39
C ILE A 234 19.42 7.33 5.09
N SER A 235 19.33 6.12 4.54
CA SER A 235 20.32 5.08 4.82
C SER A 235 21.36 5.07 3.69
N PRO A 236 22.41 5.92 3.74
CA PRO A 236 23.60 5.61 2.98
C PRO A 236 24.13 4.29 3.51
N LYS A 237 24.20 3.28 2.64
CA LYS A 237 24.95 2.06 2.91
C LYS A 237 26.33 2.46 3.43
N ASP A 238 26.67 1.91 4.60
CA ASP A 238 27.97 2.01 5.24
C ASP A 238 29.11 1.96 4.21
N THR A 239 29.67 3.13 3.93
CA THR A 239 31.01 3.24 3.36
C THR A 239 31.87 3.81 4.47
N MET A 240 32.53 2.88 5.15
CA MET A 240 33.78 2.99 5.91
C MET A 240 34.31 4.42 6.18
N LEU A 241 34.50 4.72 7.47
CA LEU A 241 35.47 5.64 8.07
C LEU A 241 36.08 6.70 7.12
N HIS A 242 35.76 7.96 7.38
CA HIS A 242 36.80 8.92 7.76
C HIS A 242 36.20 10.05 8.59
N SER A 243 36.83 10.27 9.75
CA SER A 243 36.63 11.45 10.59
C SER A 243 36.86 12.71 9.74
N ALA A 244 35.79 13.41 9.41
CA ALA A 244 35.85 14.80 8.97
C ALA A 244 35.46 15.67 10.17
N LYS A 245 36.47 16.14 10.91
CA LYS A 245 36.31 17.24 11.86
C LYS A 245 35.83 18.46 11.09
N ASN A 246 34.59 18.89 11.32
CA ASN A 246 34.04 20.11 10.74
C ASN A 246 34.61 21.32 11.50
N PRO A 247 35.24 22.34 10.88
CA PRO A 247 36.05 23.34 11.59
C PRO A 247 35.25 24.45 12.31
N VAL A 248 33.92 24.37 12.38
CA VAL A 248 33.08 25.57 12.64
C VAL A 248 32.56 25.66 14.08
N TYR A 249 32.76 24.66 14.94
CA TYR A 249 32.36 24.73 16.35
C TYR A 249 33.57 24.58 17.28
N GLN A 250 34.22 25.71 17.56
CA GLN A 250 35.02 25.86 18.78
C GLN A 250 34.08 26.37 19.88
N ALA A 251 33.76 25.49 20.84
CA ALA A 251 33.06 25.89 22.04
C ALA A 251 33.98 26.81 22.86
N LEU A 252 33.63 28.10 22.93
CA LEU A 252 34.26 29.05 23.85
C LEU A 252 33.89 28.64 25.28
N ALA A 253 34.90 28.39 26.12
CA ALA A 253 34.71 28.17 27.54
C ALA A 253 34.27 29.48 28.22
N SER A 254 33.24 29.41 29.06
CA SER A 254 32.78 30.54 29.88
C SER A 254 33.86 30.95 30.89
N PRO A 255 34.06 32.25 31.16
CA PRO A 255 34.98 32.69 32.20
C PRO A 255 34.48 32.22 33.58
N VAL A 256 35.39 31.68 34.39
CA VAL A 256 35.14 31.34 35.78
C VAL A 256 35.17 32.62 36.60
N GLU A 257 34.07 32.91 37.29
CA GLU A 257 33.93 34.03 38.22
C GLU A 257 34.74 33.71 39.49
N THR A 258 35.93 34.29 39.63
CA THR A 258 36.67 34.26 40.90
C THR A 258 36.08 35.27 41.86
N THR A 259 35.25 34.78 42.78
CA THR A 259 34.92 35.50 44.02
C THR A 259 36.15 35.54 44.93
N ARG A 260 36.55 36.74 45.36
CA ARG A 260 37.34 36.92 46.58
C ARG A 260 36.82 38.11 47.37
N SER A 261 36.64 37.82 48.66
CA SER A 261 36.31 38.66 49.81
C SER A 261 37.12 39.94 49.91
#